data_AF-A0A2W6C396-F1
#
_entry.id   AF-A0A2W6C396-F1
#
_cell.length_a   1.000
_cell.length_b   1.000
_cell.length_c   1.000
_cell.angle_alpha   90.00
_cell.angle_beta   90.00
_cell.angle_gamma   90.00
#
_symmetry.space_group_name_H-M   'P 1'
#
loop_
_entity.id
_entity.type
_entity.pdbx_description
1 polymer ?
#
loop_
_entity_poly.entity_id
_entity_poly.type
_entity_poly.pdbx_seq_one_letter_code
_entity_poly.pdbx_strand_id
1 'polypeptide(L)' 'MKTVIDLDVDLVKTAAVVLGTKTKKATIHAALNASIETAHRQQKRRQLLLDSLGSPDLSNPEIMSGAWR' A
#
# COMPACT_ATOMS: atom_id res chain seq x y z
N MET A 1 4.26 -22.44 -6.28
CA MET A 1 3.22 -22.79 -5.28
C MET A 1 1.85 -22.47 -5.87
N LYS A 2 0.87 -23.35 -5.71
CA LYS A 2 -0.52 -23.11 -6.14
C LYS A 2 -1.36 -22.87 -4.89
N THR A 3 -2.01 -21.72 -4.82
CA THR A 3 -2.91 -21.37 -3.72
C THR A 3 -4.32 -21.30 -4.29
N VAL A 4 -5.28 -21.87 -3.57
CA VAL A 4 -6.70 -21.77 -3.90
C VAL A 4 -7.30 -20.78 -2.91
N ILE A 5 -7.87 -19.71 -3.44
CA ILE A 5 -8.58 -18.69 -2.68
C ILE A 5 -9.89 -18.41 -3.40
N ASP A 6 -10.94 -18.14 -2.64
CA ASP A 6 -12.19 -17.66 -3.21
C ASP A 6 -12.08 -16.17 -3.51
N LEU A 7 -12.56 -15.78 -4.69
CA LEU A 7 -12.44 -14.42 -5.20
C LEU A 7 -13.69 -14.05 -5.98
N ASP A 8 -14.20 -12.85 -5.70
CA ASP A 8 -15.23 -12.23 -6.52
C ASP A 8 -14.71 -12.06 -7.96
N VAL A 9 -15.37 -12.76 -8.89
CA VAL A 9 -14.98 -12.81 -10.30
C VAL A 9 -15.19 -11.46 -10.98
N ASP A 10 -16.21 -10.69 -10.60
CA ASP A 10 -16.53 -9.42 -11.23
C ASP A 10 -15.64 -8.30 -10.69
N LEU A 11 -15.25 -8.38 -9.41
CA LEU A 11 -14.19 -7.55 -8.87
C LEU A 11 -12.86 -7.77 -9.61
N VAL A 12 -12.48 -9.03 -9.85
CA VAL A 12 -11.24 -9.36 -10.58
C VAL A 12 -11.30 -8.86 -12.03
N LYS A 13 -12.45 -8.96 -12.72
CA LYS A 13 -12.61 -8.39 -14.07
C LYS A 13 -12.44 -6.88 -14.07
N THR A 14 -13.05 -6.20 -13.11
CA THR A 14 -12.97 -4.74 -12.98
C THR A 14 -11.53 -4.30 -12.72
N ALA A 15 -10.86 -4.97 -11.77
CA ALA A 15 -9.44 -4.73 -11.50
C ALA A 15 -8.57 -5.02 -12.73
N ALA A 16 -8.90 -6.03 -13.54
CA ALA A 16 -8.14 -6.35 -14.75
C ALA A 16 -8.18 -5.21 -15.77
N VAL A 17 -9.33 -4.55 -15.93
CA VAL A 17 -9.50 -3.37 -16.79
C VAL A 17 -8.68 -2.20 -16.25
N VAL A 18 -8.82 -1.87 -14.96
CA VAL A 18 -8.10 -0.75 -14.33
C VAL A 18 -6.58 -0.94 -14.40
N LEU A 19 -6.10 -2.17 -14.17
CA LEU A 19 -4.68 -2.50 -14.13
C LEU A 19 -4.12 -2.88 -15.52
N GLY A 20 -4.94 -2.91 -16.56
CA GLY A 20 -4.52 -3.27 -17.92
C GLY A 20 -3.98 -4.70 -18.07
N THR A 21 -4.49 -5.64 -17.26
CA THR A 21 -3.98 -7.03 -17.21
C THR A 21 -4.89 -7.99 -17.95
N LYS A 22 -4.30 -9.04 -18.55
CA LYS A 22 -5.03 -10.01 -19.40
C LYS A 22 -5.42 -11.31 -18.70
N THR A 23 -4.81 -11.62 -17.55
CA THR A 23 -5.04 -12.89 -16.84
C THR A 23 -5.31 -12.63 -15.38
N LYS A 24 -6.17 -13.44 -14.75
CA LYS A 24 -6.49 -13.35 -13.31
C LYS A 24 -5.22 -13.31 -12.44
N LYS A 25 -4.24 -14.16 -12.76
CA LYS A 25 -2.95 -14.19 -12.06
C LYS A 25 -2.21 -12.85 -12.17
N ALA A 26 -2.11 -12.31 -13.38
CA ALA A 26 -1.46 -11.02 -13.60
C ALA A 26 -2.21 -9.89 -12.87
N THR A 27 -3.55 -9.91 -12.87
CA THR A 27 -4.37 -8.96 -12.13
C THR A 27 -4.08 -9.00 -10.63
N ILE A 28 -4.07 -10.18 -10.03
CA ILE A 28 -3.81 -10.36 -8.59
C ILE A 28 -2.40 -9.88 -8.24
N HIS A 29 -1.39 -10.27 -9.02
CA HIS A 29 -0.01 -9.84 -8.77
C HIS A 29 0.14 -8.31 -8.91
N ALA A 30 -0.47 -7.72 -9.94
CA ALA A 30 -0.45 -6.28 -10.16
C ALA A 30 -1.17 -5.53 -9.02
N ALA A 31 -2.31 -6.04 -8.56
CA ALA A 31 -3.04 -5.46 -7.44
C ALA A 31 -2.20 -5.47 -6.15
N LEU A 32 -1.56 -6.61 -5.83
CA LEU A 32 -0.69 -6.73 -4.66
C LEU A 32 0.49 -5.76 -4.72
N ASN A 33 1.16 -5.67 -5.86
CA ASN A 33 2.25 -4.70 -6.07
C ASN A 33 1.76 -3.26 -5.90
N ALA A 34 0.61 -2.91 -6.47
CA ALA A 34 0.04 -1.57 -6.36
C ALA A 34 -0.29 -1.20 -4.90
N SER A 35 -0.75 -2.14 -4.09
CA SER A 35 -0.96 -1.92 -2.65
C SER A 35 0.36 -1.67 -1.89
N ILE A 36 1.41 -2.44 -2.19
CA ILE A 36 2.74 -2.24 -1.59
C ILE A 36 3.31 -0.86 -1.97
N GLU A 37 3.26 -0.52 -3.25
CA GLU A 37 3.72 0.78 -3.73
C GLU A 37 2.93 1.94 -3.10
N THR A 38 1.63 1.77 -2.92
CA THR A 38 0.79 2.77 -2.27
C THR A 38 1.18 2.95 -0.80
N ALA A 39 1.43 1.86 -0.07
CA ALA A 39 1.93 1.93 1.30
C ALA A 39 3.29 2.64 1.37
N HIS A 40 4.24 2.30 0.49
CA HIS A 40 5.55 2.95 0.41
C HIS A 40 5.43 4.44 0.07
N ARG A 41 4.55 4.81 -0.87
CA ARG A 41 4.30 6.23 -1.21
C ARG A 41 3.74 7.00 -0.01
N GLN A 42 2.82 6.42 0.74
CA GLN A 42 2.26 7.05 1.94
C GLN A 42 3.33 7.22 3.03
N GLN A 43 4.13 6.19 3.28
CA GLN A 43 5.23 6.26 4.24
C GLN A 43 6.25 7.33 3.84
N LYS A 44 6.65 7.37 2.57
CA LYS A 44 7.58 8.38 2.06
C LYS A 44 7.02 9.79 2.19
N ARG A 45 5.74 10.00 1.85
CA ARG A 45 5.07 11.31 2.04
C ARG A 45 5.03 11.72 3.50
N ARG A 46 4.72 10.78 4.40
CA ARG A 46 4.75 11.02 5.85
C ARG A 46 6.15 11.43 6.29
N GLN A 47 7.18 10.70 5.88
CA GLN A 47 8.56 11.04 6.22
C GLN A 47 8.94 12.45 5.73
N LEU A 48 8.65 12.78 4.47
CA LEU A 48 8.93 14.10 3.91
C LEU A 48 8.21 15.22 4.69
N LEU A 49 6.98 14.99 5.12
CA LEU A 49 6.22 15.95 5.92
C LEU A 49 6.88 16.13 7.30
N LEU A 50 7.29 15.06 7.95
CA LEU A 50 8.00 15.11 9.24
C LEU A 50 9.34 15.84 9.11
N ASP A 51 10.10 15.53 8.07
CA ASP A 51 11.38 16.20 7.76
C ASP A 51 11.16 17.70 7.49
N SER A 52 10.09 18.08 6.79
CA SER A 52 9.77 19.49 6.50
C SER A 52 9.36 20.30 7.73
N LEU A 53 8.80 19.64 8.75
CA LEU A 53 8.40 20.29 10.02
C LEU A 53 9.59 20.54 10.95
N GLY A 54 10.79 20.04 10.60
CA GLY A 54 12.06 20.42 11.21
C GLY A 54 12.30 19.91 12.63
N SER A 55 11.42 19.06 13.17
CA SER A 55 11.58 18.47 14.50
C SER A 55 11.90 16.97 14.38
N PRO A 56 13.12 16.54 14.77
CA PRO A 56 13.53 15.12 14.80
C PRO A 56 12.65 14.25 15.67
N ASP A 57 11.97 14.85 16.65
CA ASP A 57 11.09 14.14 17.57
C ASP A 57 9.83 13.64 16.88
N LEU A 58 9.37 14.33 15.83
CA LEU A 58 8.14 13.94 15.13
C LEU A 58 8.33 12.66 14.29
N SER A 59 9.55 12.33 13.92
CA SER A 59 9.90 11.09 13.22
C SER A 59 10.29 9.95 14.16
N ASN A 60 10.43 10.21 15.46
CA ASN A 60 10.75 9.20 16.46
C ASN A 60 9.48 8.44 16.91
N PRO A 61 9.35 7.13 16.60
CA PRO A 61 8.18 6.35 16.98
C PRO A 61 7.96 6.25 18.49
N GLU A 62 9.04 6.23 19.29
CA GLU A 62 8.96 6.11 20.75
C GLU A 62 8.39 7.39 21.38
N ILE A 63 8.88 8.55 20.95
CA ILE A 63 8.38 9.86 21.42
C ILE A 63 6.92 10.05 20.99
N MET A 64 6.62 9.77 19.72
CA MET A 64 5.27 9.91 19.17
C MET A 64 4.25 8.97 19.82
N SER A 65 4.65 7.76 20.24
CA SER A 65 3.75 6.82 20.93
C SER A 65 3.19 7.38 22.24
N GLY A 66 3.91 8.29 22.90
CA GLY A 66 3.48 8.98 24.11
C GLY A 66 2.55 10.18 23.86
N ALA A 67 2.55 10.73 22.64
CA ALA A 67 1.76 11.92 22.28
C ALA A 67 0.28 11.60 21.96
N TRP A 68 -0.06 10.33 21.71
CA TRP A 68 -1.41 9.88 21.34
C TRP A 68 -2.12 9.08 22.44
N ARG A 69 -1.62 9.14 23.69
CA ARG A 69 -2.37 8.71 24.88
C ARG A 69 -3.15 9.88 25.45
#